data_AF-X0SXY9-F1
#
_entry.id   AF-X0SXY9-F1
#
_cell.length_a   1.000
_cell.length_b   1.000
_cell.length_c   1.000
_cell.angle_alpha   90.00
_cell.angle_beta   90.00
_cell.angle_gamma   90.00
#
_symmetry.space_group_name_H-M   'P 1'
#
loop_
_entity.id
_entity.type
_entity.pdbx_description
1 polymer ?
#
loop_
_entity_poly.entity_id
_entity_poly.type
_entity_poly.pdbx_seq_one_letter_code
_entity_poly.pdbx_strand_id
1 'polypeptide(L)'
;TRTPVDFGISEGHRSLERQKELYDQGKSKIDGINKKGKHNYSPSLAIDLYAYHPDIEVRKKLAYDVPTLCIIAGVIISCADELKAKGDIKHSIRWGGNWDNDGVILYDQSFDDLPHFELV
;
A
#
# COMPACT_ATOMS: atom_id res chain seq x y z
N THR A 1 3.45 -11.26 18.23
CA THR A 1 3.36 -10.65 16.88
C THR A 1 2.51 -9.39 16.97
N ARG A 2 2.82 -8.32 16.23
CA ARG A 2 2.08 -7.03 16.33
C ARG A 2 0.73 -7.06 15.61
N THR A 3 0.62 -7.86 14.56
CA THR A 3 -0.61 -8.09 13.78
C THR A 3 -1.12 -9.52 14.02
N PRO A 4 -2.45 -9.73 14.12
CA PRO A 4 -3.04 -11.07 14.12
C PRO A 4 -3.11 -11.70 12.71
N VAL A 5 -2.81 -10.91 11.66
CA VAL A 5 -2.82 -11.32 10.26
C VAL A 5 -1.42 -11.20 9.68
N ASP A 6 -0.86 -12.32 9.21
CA ASP A 6 0.38 -12.30 8.43
C ASP A 6 0.15 -11.65 7.07
N PHE A 7 1.19 -11.09 6.46
CA PHE A 7 1.09 -10.46 5.14
C PHE A 7 2.39 -10.60 4.37
N GLY A 8 2.29 -10.47 3.04
CA GLY A 8 3.43 -10.43 2.13
C GLY A 8 3.40 -9.20 1.26
N ILE A 9 4.54 -8.89 0.62
CA ILE A 9 4.63 -7.83 -0.38
C ILE A 9 4.28 -8.42 -1.75
N SER A 10 3.26 -7.88 -2.41
CA SER A 10 2.90 -8.27 -3.78
C SER A 10 3.68 -7.48 -4.83
N GLU A 11 3.99 -6.21 -4.55
CA GLU A 11 4.76 -5.38 -5.47
C GLU A 11 5.56 -4.30 -4.74
N GLY A 12 6.80 -4.08 -5.20
CA GLY A 12 7.67 -2.99 -4.73
C GLY A 12 8.03 -2.09 -5.90
N HIS A 13 9.26 -2.20 -6.41
CA HIS A 13 9.64 -1.49 -7.63
C HIS A 13 8.84 -1.99 -8.84
N ARG A 14 8.21 -1.06 -9.56
CA ARG A 14 7.47 -1.31 -10.80
C ARG A 14 8.16 -0.58 -11.96
N SER A 15 8.60 -1.35 -12.96
CA SER A 15 9.23 -0.78 -14.16
C SER A 15 8.28 0.13 -14.94
N LEU A 16 8.81 1.00 -15.79
CA LEU A 16 7.99 1.91 -16.60
C LEU A 16 7.13 1.15 -17.62
N GLU A 17 7.65 0.04 -18.14
CA GLU A 17 6.94 -0.85 -19.06
C GLU A 17 5.74 -1.48 -18.37
N ARG A 18 5.93 -2.01 -17.15
CA ARG A 18 4.83 -2.57 -16.35
C ARG A 18 3.82 -1.50 -15.96
N GLN A 19 4.28 -0.31 -15.60
CA GLN A 19 3.40 0.82 -15.28
C GLN A 19 2.53 1.21 -16.48
N LYS A 20 3.13 1.31 -17.67
CA LYS A 20 2.41 1.58 -18.91
C LYS A 20 1.42 0.46 -19.24
N GLU A 21 1.79 -0.80 -19.07
CA GLU A 21 0.88 -1.93 -19.28
C GLU A 21 -0.35 -1.85 -18.37
N LEU A 22 -0.16 -1.54 -17.08
CA LEU A 22 -1.28 -1.36 -16.13
C LEU A 22 -2.15 -0.15 -16.48
N TYR A 23 -1.54 0.95 -16.93
CA TYR A 23 -2.27 2.12 -17.41
C TYR A 23 -3.12 1.80 -18.63
N ASP A 24 -2.55 1.12 -19.63
CA ASP A 24 -3.24 0.72 -20.85
C ASP A 24 -4.39 -0.27 -20.57
N GLN A 25 -4.30 -1.05 -19.48
CA GLN A 25 -5.37 -1.93 -18.96
C GLN A 25 -6.43 -1.20 -18.12
N GLY A 26 -6.29 0.10 -17.87
CA GLY A 26 -7.17 0.88 -17.00
C GLY A 26 -6.99 0.58 -15.50
N LYS A 27 -5.92 -0.13 -15.11
CA LYS A 27 -5.60 -0.50 -13.72
C LYS A 27 -4.74 0.53 -13.01
N SER A 28 -4.24 1.54 -13.73
CA SER A 28 -3.54 2.66 -13.14
C SER A 28 -4.01 3.97 -13.73
N LYS A 29 -3.98 5.04 -12.92
CA LYS A 29 -4.27 6.41 -13.36
C LYS A 29 -3.03 7.14 -13.89
N ILE A 30 -1.87 6.47 -13.87
CA ILE A 30 -0.57 7.03 -14.27
C ILE A 30 0.17 6.07 -15.19
N ASP A 31 0.84 6.61 -16.20
CA ASP A 31 1.47 5.84 -17.29
C ASP A 31 2.94 5.50 -17.05
N GLY A 32 3.58 6.11 -16.04
CA GLY A 32 5.01 5.97 -15.77
C GLY A 32 5.91 6.78 -16.71
N ILE A 33 5.35 7.42 -17.74
CA ILE A 33 6.09 8.18 -18.75
C ILE A 33 5.85 9.67 -18.53
N ASN A 34 4.61 10.13 -18.71
CA ASN A 34 4.21 11.51 -18.46
C ASN A 34 4.05 11.77 -16.96
N LYS A 35 3.59 10.77 -16.20
CA LYS A 35 3.45 10.85 -14.74
C LYS A 35 3.95 9.57 -14.09
N LYS A 36 5.00 9.69 -13.27
CA LYS A 36 5.56 8.60 -12.45
C LYS A 36 4.86 8.51 -11.10
N GLY A 37 4.69 7.29 -10.62
CA GLY A 37 4.23 6.97 -9.27
C GLY A 37 5.37 6.51 -8.39
N LYS A 38 5.07 6.35 -7.09
CA LYS A 38 6.06 5.97 -6.07
C LYS A 38 6.67 4.57 -6.31
N HIS A 39 5.95 3.66 -6.95
CA HIS A 39 6.50 2.36 -7.38
C HIS A 39 7.57 2.47 -8.47
N ASN A 40 7.60 3.55 -9.26
CA ASN A 40 8.53 3.68 -10.40
C ASN A 40 9.94 4.11 -10.00
N TYR A 41 10.21 4.30 -8.71
CA TYR A 41 11.52 4.64 -8.17
C TYR A 41 12.31 3.37 -7.83
N SER A 42 13.64 3.44 -7.89
CA SER A 42 14.55 2.38 -7.43
C SER A 42 15.61 3.00 -6.51
N PRO A 43 15.57 2.74 -5.19
CA PRO A 43 14.61 1.88 -4.48
C PRO A 43 13.17 2.41 -4.55
N SER A 44 12.20 1.50 -4.48
CA SER A 44 10.78 1.87 -4.50
C SER A 44 10.42 2.74 -3.31
N LEU A 45 9.57 3.73 -3.55
CA LEU A 45 9.00 4.59 -2.51
C LEU A 45 7.59 4.13 -2.10
N ALA A 46 7.10 3.04 -2.68
CA ALA A 46 5.83 2.42 -2.35
C ALA A 46 5.89 0.90 -2.39
N ILE A 47 4.92 0.29 -1.72
CA ILE A 47 4.65 -1.15 -1.75
C ILE A 47 3.15 -1.37 -1.89
N ASP A 48 2.82 -2.49 -2.53
CA ASP A 48 1.50 -3.10 -2.43
C ASP A 48 1.66 -4.40 -1.65
N LEU A 49 0.76 -4.66 -0.69
CA LEU A 49 0.78 -5.88 0.12
C LEU A 49 -0.44 -6.77 -0.11
N TYR A 50 -0.39 -7.99 0.43
CA TYR A 50 -1.56 -8.85 0.53
C TYR A 50 -1.59 -9.53 1.90
N ALA A 51 -2.80 -9.72 2.44
CA ALA A 51 -3.01 -10.54 3.62
C ALA A 51 -2.71 -12.01 3.30
N TYR A 52 -1.87 -12.64 4.11
CA TYR A 52 -1.41 -14.01 3.94
C TYR A 52 -2.30 -14.99 4.69
N HIS A 53 -2.62 -16.10 4.01
CA HIS A 53 -3.22 -17.28 4.62
C HIS A 53 -2.67 -18.53 3.91
N PRO A 54 -2.40 -19.65 4.61
CA PRO A 54 -1.88 -20.87 3.99
C PRO A 54 -2.83 -21.44 2.91
N ASP A 55 -4.13 -21.40 3.16
CA ASP A 55 -5.16 -21.70 2.15
C ASP A 55 -5.24 -20.57 1.10
N ILE A 56 -5.03 -20.92 -0.17
CA ILE A 56 -5.05 -20.01 -1.31
C ILE A 56 -6.43 -19.39 -1.57
N GLU A 57 -7.52 -20.12 -1.33
CA GLU A 57 -8.88 -19.62 -1.54
C GLU A 57 -9.27 -18.63 -0.46
N VAL A 58 -8.81 -18.85 0.78
CA VAL A 58 -8.93 -17.85 1.85
C VAL A 58 -8.07 -16.63 1.51
N ARG A 59 -6.83 -16.82 1.09
CA ARG A 59 -5.93 -15.72 0.71
C ARG A 59 -6.54 -14.82 -0.39
N LYS A 60 -7.15 -15.42 -1.42
CA LYS A 60 -7.85 -14.66 -2.47
C LYS A 60 -8.99 -13.81 -1.93
N LYS A 61 -9.75 -14.31 -0.94
CA LYS A 61 -10.81 -13.54 -0.26
C LYS A 61 -10.24 -12.38 0.53
N LEU A 62 -9.11 -12.59 1.21
CA LEU A 62 -8.47 -11.57 2.04
C LEU A 62 -7.70 -10.51 1.24
N ALA A 63 -7.38 -10.76 -0.03
CA ALA A 63 -6.54 -9.89 -0.85
C ALA A 63 -7.03 -8.43 -0.93
N TYR A 64 -8.35 -8.22 -0.81
CA TYR A 64 -8.99 -6.90 -0.81
C TYR A 64 -10.05 -6.77 0.30
N ASP A 65 -9.97 -7.61 1.34
CA ASP A 65 -10.93 -7.54 2.45
C ASP A 65 -10.67 -6.30 3.31
N VAL A 66 -11.63 -5.39 3.34
CA VAL A 66 -11.50 -4.07 3.99
C VAL A 66 -11.13 -4.21 5.48
N PRO A 67 -11.85 -4.97 6.33
CA PRO A 67 -11.47 -5.12 7.74
C PRO A 67 -10.05 -5.65 7.92
N THR A 68 -9.66 -6.65 7.14
CA THR A 68 -8.33 -7.27 7.23
C THR A 68 -7.23 -6.28 6.87
N LEU A 69 -7.39 -5.54 5.77
CA LEU A 69 -6.39 -4.57 5.33
C LEU A 69 -6.32 -3.36 6.25
N CYS A 70 -7.44 -2.93 6.85
CA CYS A 70 -7.43 -1.89 7.90
C CYS A 70 -6.61 -2.30 9.13
N ILE A 71 -6.72 -3.56 9.58
CA ILE A 71 -5.93 -4.08 10.71
C ILE A 71 -4.43 -4.02 10.39
N ILE A 72 -4.04 -4.48 9.21
CA ILE A 72 -2.64 -4.46 8.77
C ILE A 72 -2.14 -3.01 8.66
N ALA A 73 -2.93 -2.12 8.06
CA ALA A 73 -2.59 -0.72 7.89
C ALA A 73 -2.36 0.00 9.21
N GLY A 74 -3.25 -0.17 10.19
CA GLY A 74 -3.09 0.43 11.51
C GLY A 74 -1.79 0.00 12.21
N VAL A 75 -1.41 -1.28 12.08
CA VAL A 75 -0.15 -1.79 12.63
C VAL A 75 1.06 -1.19 11.92
N ILE A 76 1.06 -1.12 10.58
CA ILE A 76 2.16 -0.56 9.78
C ILE A 76 2.37 0.92 10.12
N ILE A 77 1.30 1.71 10.12
CA ILE A 77 1.35 3.15 10.41
C ILE A 77 1.88 3.37 11.83
N SER A 78 1.33 2.64 12.82
CA SER A 78 1.79 2.75 14.21
C SER A 78 3.28 2.40 14.39
N CYS A 79 3.77 1.39 13.67
CA CYS A 79 5.19 1.04 13.70
C CYS A 79 6.06 2.13 13.06
N ALA A 80 5.62 2.70 11.94
CA ALA A 80 6.34 3.77 11.27
C ALA A 80 6.45 5.02 12.16
N ASP A 81 5.36 5.42 12.82
CA ASP A 81 5.35 6.55 13.74
C ASP A 81 6.27 6.30 14.95
N GLU A 82 6.25 5.08 15.51
CA GLU A 82 7.15 4.69 16.60
C GLU A 82 8.63 4.79 16.18
N LEU A 83 8.97 4.28 15.00
CA LEU A 83 10.34 4.33 14.46
C LEU A 83 10.77 5.77 14.14
N LYS A 84 9.86 6.59 13.62
CA LYS A 84 10.12 8.00 13.32
C LYS A 84 10.36 8.79 14.60
N ALA A 85 9.54 8.57 15.64
CA ALA A 85 9.70 9.20 16.95
C ALA A 85 11.03 8.84 17.61
N LYS A 86 11.56 7.63 17.37
CA LYS A 86 12.88 7.19 17.83
C LYS A 86 14.04 7.76 17.00
N GLY A 87 13.76 8.29 15.81
CA GLY A 87 14.78 8.76 14.86
C GLY A 87 15.40 7.66 13.99
N ASP A 88 14.86 6.43 14.03
CA ASP A 88 15.34 5.29 13.23
C ASP A 88 14.99 5.45 11.74
N ILE A 89 13.87 6.12 11.45
CA ILE A 89 13.46 6.53 10.11
C ILE A 89 13.14 8.03 10.08
N LYS A 90 13.24 8.63 8.89
CA LYS A 90 12.97 10.08 8.70
C LYS A 90 11.60 10.37 8.09
N HIS A 91 10.99 9.38 7.44
CA HIS A 91 9.77 9.53 6.65
C HIS A 91 8.56 9.04 7.43
N SER A 92 7.38 9.52 7.05
CA SER A 92 6.12 8.91 7.45
C SER A 92 5.62 7.96 6.35
N ILE A 93 4.62 7.15 6.67
CA ILE A 93 3.93 6.29 5.70
C ILE A 93 2.52 6.82 5.51
N ARG A 94 2.11 6.92 4.26
CA ARG A 94 0.71 7.11 3.86
C ARG A 94 0.13 5.78 3.35
N TRP A 95 -1.13 5.55 3.66
CA TRP A 95 -1.88 4.37 3.24
C TRP A 95 -2.99 4.74 2.26
N GLY A 96 -3.21 3.93 1.22
CA GLY A 96 -4.19 4.21 0.17
C GLY A 96 -5.67 4.11 0.59
N GLY A 97 -5.95 3.74 1.85
CA GLY A 97 -7.28 3.85 2.45
C GLY A 97 -7.54 5.17 3.19
N ASN A 98 -6.55 6.08 3.24
CA ASN A 98 -6.63 7.39 3.89
C ASN A 98 -5.62 8.36 3.23
N TRP A 99 -5.91 8.78 2.00
CA TRP A 99 -4.93 9.46 1.14
C TRP A 99 -4.49 10.86 1.62
N ASP A 100 -5.34 11.57 2.34
CA ASP A 100 -5.06 12.89 2.90
C ASP A 100 -4.67 12.84 4.38
N ASN A 101 -4.76 11.65 5.00
CA ASN A 101 -4.34 11.36 6.36
C ASN A 101 -5.12 12.16 7.42
N ASP A 102 -6.42 12.38 7.21
CA ASP A 102 -7.28 13.14 8.12
C ASP A 102 -8.03 12.25 9.15
N GLY A 103 -8.06 10.94 8.91
CA GLY A 103 -8.69 9.94 9.78
C GLY A 103 -10.11 9.55 9.36
N VAL A 104 -10.61 10.07 8.24
CA VAL A 104 -11.91 9.72 7.63
C VAL A 104 -11.71 8.54 6.68
N ILE A 105 -11.54 7.35 7.27
CA ILE A 105 -11.15 6.14 6.55
C ILE A 105 -12.24 5.69 5.55
N LEU A 106 -11.97 5.77 4.25
CA LEU A 106 -12.82 5.28 3.13
C LEU A 106 -14.16 5.99 2.92
N TYR A 107 -14.39 7.17 3.52
CA TYR A 107 -15.69 7.86 3.41
C TYR A 107 -15.65 9.15 2.59
N ASP A 108 -14.48 9.71 2.31
CA ASP A 108 -14.32 11.05 1.73
C ASP A 108 -13.38 11.10 0.51
N GLN A 109 -12.92 9.93 0.05
CA GLN A 109 -12.09 9.78 -1.14
C GLN A 109 -12.81 9.02 -2.25
N SER A 110 -12.42 9.30 -3.50
CA SER A 110 -13.00 8.65 -4.70
C SER A 110 -12.15 7.47 -5.22
N PHE A 111 -11.12 7.06 -4.49
CA PHE A 111 -10.18 6.03 -4.92
C PHE A 111 -9.52 5.33 -3.74
N ASP A 112 -9.99 4.13 -3.43
CA ASP A 112 -9.46 3.30 -2.37
C ASP A 112 -8.42 2.33 -2.93
N ASP A 113 -7.19 2.43 -2.43
CA ASP A 113 -6.09 1.54 -2.79
C ASP A 113 -5.54 0.86 -1.54
N LEU A 114 -6.37 -0.04 -0.98
CA LEU A 114 -6.12 -0.64 0.34
C LEU A 114 -4.81 -1.43 0.46
N PRO A 115 -4.31 -2.12 -0.59
CA PRO A 115 -2.99 -2.75 -0.56
C PRO A 115 -1.82 -1.76 -0.46
N HIS A 116 -2.03 -0.50 -0.83
CA HIS A 116 -0.97 0.45 -1.16
C HIS A 116 -0.46 1.25 0.04
N PHE A 117 0.87 1.33 0.18
CA PHE A 117 1.55 2.20 1.13
C PHE A 117 2.69 2.94 0.45
N GLU A 118 2.90 4.19 0.82
CA GLU A 118 3.99 5.00 0.26
C GLU A 118 4.65 5.94 1.27
N LEU A 119 5.92 6.27 1.01
CA LEU A 119 6.69 7.21 1.82
C LEU A 119 6.26 8.66 1.56
N VAL A 120 6.09 9.42 2.64
CA VAL A 120 5.82 10.87 2.66
C VAL A 120 6.80 11.64 3.54
#